data_AF-A0A537IIK3-F1
#
_entry.id   AF-A0A537IIK3-F1
#
_cell.length_a   1.000
_cell.length_b   1.000
_cell.length_c   1.000
_cell.angle_alpha   90.00
_cell.angle_beta   90.00
_cell.angle_gamma   90.00
#
_symmetry.space_group_name_H-M   'P 1'
#
loop_
_entity.id
_entity.type
_entity.pdbx_description
1 polymer ?
#
loop_
_entity_poly.entity_id
_entity_poly.type
_entity_poly.pdbx_seq_one_letter_code
_entity_poly.pdbx_strand_id
1 'polypeptide(L)'
;MKKSCFIILIAFLTMHCRNVERRGLDFNGKRAAIGLPLLDSNWGITDNRDGYIMWAPAHSADSMAFQSKFVRIRNGKVKREENRFAGGQKYKTVDGNFREDLFISCDFDENENVSYWDCEYRGGGHEFGWKISRAQADSILSQWKIAIK
;
A
#
# COMPACT_ATOMS: atom_id res chain seq x y z
N MET A 1 -2.49 1.51 -46.16
CA MET A 1 -1.72 1.64 -44.90
C MET A 1 -2.63 2.08 -43.75
N LYS A 2 -3.32 1.15 -43.05
CA LYS A 2 -4.14 1.47 -41.85
C LYS A 2 -4.10 0.39 -40.75
N LYS A 3 -3.45 -0.76 -40.99
CA LYS A 3 -3.38 -1.87 -40.02
C LYS A 3 -2.26 -1.72 -38.98
N SER A 4 -1.19 -0.97 -39.29
CA SER A 4 -0.03 -0.84 -38.39
C SER A 4 -0.26 0.09 -37.18
N CYS A 5 -1.09 1.13 -37.30
CA CYS A 5 -1.39 2.01 -36.15
C CYS A 5 -2.22 1.30 -35.06
N PHE A 6 -3.11 0.39 -35.43
CA PHE A 6 -3.97 -0.33 -34.48
C PHE A 6 -3.17 -1.34 -33.64
N ILE A 7 -2.16 -1.99 -34.23
CA ILE A 7 -1.28 -2.94 -33.53
C ILE A 7 -0.38 -2.22 -32.52
N ILE A 8 0.14 -1.03 -32.89
CA ILE A 8 0.99 -0.21 -32.01
C ILE A 8 0.17 0.29 -30.80
N LEU A 9 -1.06 0.77 -31.00
CA LEU A 9 -1.92 1.24 -29.91
C LEU A 9 -2.26 0.13 -28.90
N ILE A 10 -2.56 -1.09 -29.39
CA ILE A 10 -2.83 -2.26 -28.54
C ILE A 10 -1.57 -2.69 -27.78
N ALA A 11 -0.39 -2.65 -28.40
CA ALA A 11 0.88 -2.96 -27.74
C ALA A 11 1.21 -1.96 -26.61
N PHE A 12 0.98 -0.66 -26.82
CA PHE A 12 1.17 0.35 -25.78
C PHE A 12 0.16 0.21 -24.63
N LEU A 13 -1.11 -0.07 -24.92
CA LEU A 13 -2.14 -0.28 -23.90
C LEU A 13 -1.87 -1.54 -23.06
N THR A 14 -1.43 -2.64 -23.69
CA THR A 14 -1.07 -3.88 -22.98
C THR A 14 0.21 -3.77 -22.17
N MET A 15 1.22 -3.02 -22.64
CA MET A 15 2.42 -2.71 -21.84
C MET A 15 2.10 -1.83 -20.64
N HIS A 16 1.20 -0.86 -20.79
CA HIS A 16 0.82 0.03 -19.70
C HIS A 16 0.03 -0.73 -18.63
N CYS A 17 -0.94 -1.57 -19.01
CA CYS A 17 -1.68 -2.42 -18.07
C CYS A 17 -0.77 -3.38 -17.30
N ARG A 18 0.15 -4.08 -17.99
CA ARG A 18 1.13 -4.97 -17.33
C ARG A 18 2.04 -4.26 -16.33
N ASN A 19 2.43 -3.01 -16.60
CA ASN A 19 3.28 -2.24 -15.69
C ASN A 19 2.55 -1.79 -14.42
N VAL A 20 1.22 -1.67 -14.48
CA VAL A 20 0.37 -1.30 -13.34
C VAL A 20 0.09 -2.54 -12.48
N GLU A 21 -0.29 -3.68 -13.08
CA GLU A 21 -0.52 -4.95 -12.37
C GLU A 21 0.73 -5.43 -11.60
N ARG A 22 1.92 -5.26 -12.21
CA ARG A 22 3.23 -5.56 -11.60
C ARG A 22 3.48 -4.91 -10.24
N ARG A 23 2.73 -3.84 -9.92
CA ARG A 23 2.92 -3.01 -8.71
C ARG A 23 1.84 -3.26 -7.65
N GLY A 24 0.83 -4.07 -7.98
CA GLY A 24 -0.19 -4.58 -7.07
C GLY A 24 0.18 -5.97 -6.57
N LEU A 25 -0.62 -6.97 -6.96
CA LEU A 25 -0.49 -8.37 -6.53
C LEU A 25 0.86 -9.00 -6.90
N ASP A 26 1.36 -8.74 -8.10
CA ASP A 26 2.67 -9.24 -8.57
C ASP A 26 3.84 -8.74 -7.73
N PHE A 27 3.67 -7.61 -7.02
CA PHE A 27 4.67 -7.07 -6.11
C PHE A 27 4.76 -7.84 -4.78
N ASN A 28 3.84 -8.79 -4.52
CA ASN A 28 3.84 -9.61 -3.31
C ASN A 28 5.17 -10.35 -3.08
N GLY A 29 5.85 -10.79 -4.15
CA GLY A 29 7.17 -11.42 -4.01
C GLY A 29 8.21 -10.48 -3.38
N LYS A 30 8.20 -9.20 -3.76
CA LYS A 30 9.06 -8.19 -3.15
C LYS A 30 8.61 -7.86 -1.73
N ARG A 31 7.29 -7.78 -1.48
CA ARG A 31 6.71 -7.53 -0.15
C ARG A 31 7.12 -8.60 0.86
N ALA A 32 7.03 -9.89 0.47
CA ALA A 32 7.50 -11.00 1.30
C ALA A 32 8.99 -10.82 1.66
N ALA A 33 9.83 -10.51 0.66
CA ALA A 33 11.27 -10.33 0.85
C ALA A 33 11.64 -9.15 1.79
N ILE A 34 10.76 -8.14 1.92
CA ILE A 34 10.98 -6.97 2.79
C ILE A 34 10.11 -6.97 4.04
N GLY A 35 9.40 -8.07 4.31
CA GLY A 35 8.56 -8.22 5.51
C GLY A 35 7.32 -7.32 5.53
N LEU A 36 6.63 -7.15 4.41
CA LEU A 36 5.31 -6.49 4.36
C LEU A 36 4.18 -7.51 4.20
N PRO A 37 2.99 -7.27 4.80
CA PRO A 37 1.81 -8.12 4.60
C PRO A 37 1.46 -8.28 3.13
N LEU A 38 1.05 -9.47 2.68
CA LEU A 38 0.72 -9.69 1.28
C LEU A 38 -0.66 -9.10 0.94
N LEU A 39 -0.84 -8.70 -0.32
CA LEU A 39 -2.14 -8.29 -0.85
C LEU A 39 -2.95 -9.54 -1.21
N ASP A 40 -4.22 -9.56 -0.81
CA ASP A 40 -5.16 -10.63 -1.17
C ASP A 40 -5.64 -10.49 -2.61
N SER A 41 -6.07 -11.59 -3.23
CA SER A 41 -6.48 -11.63 -4.65
C SER A 41 -7.67 -10.75 -4.99
N ASN A 42 -8.42 -10.27 -4.00
CA ASN A 42 -9.54 -9.34 -4.18
C ASN A 42 -9.12 -7.85 -4.20
N TRP A 43 -7.82 -7.56 -4.10
CA TRP A 43 -7.31 -6.21 -4.21
C TRP A 43 -7.30 -5.73 -5.66
N GLY A 44 -7.80 -4.51 -5.87
CA GLY A 44 -7.83 -3.84 -7.16
C GLY A 44 -7.35 -2.41 -7.05
N ILE A 45 -7.16 -1.77 -8.21
CA ILE A 45 -6.80 -0.35 -8.28
C ILE A 45 -8.05 0.48 -8.00
N THR A 46 -7.97 1.36 -7.01
CA THR A 46 -9.07 2.29 -6.67
C THR A 46 -8.78 3.72 -7.09
N ASP A 47 -7.50 4.06 -7.30
CA ASP A 47 -7.10 5.36 -7.81
C ASP A 47 -5.82 5.23 -8.64
N ASN A 48 -5.73 5.99 -9.73
CA ASN A 48 -4.57 6.04 -10.61
C ASN A 48 -4.42 7.46 -11.15
N ARG A 49 -3.42 8.19 -10.64
CA ARG A 49 -3.13 9.58 -11.01
C ARG A 49 -1.65 9.71 -11.31
N ASP A 50 -1.25 10.82 -11.93
CA ASP A 50 0.13 11.02 -12.41
C ASP A 50 1.20 10.70 -11.35
N GLY A 51 1.85 9.55 -11.51
CA GLY A 51 2.91 9.07 -10.63
C GLY A 51 2.45 8.34 -9.37
N TYR A 52 1.16 8.04 -9.22
CA TYR A 52 0.60 7.41 -8.03
C TYR A 52 -0.48 6.39 -8.36
N ILE A 53 -0.44 5.26 -7.68
CA ILE A 53 -1.48 4.23 -7.80
C ILE A 53 -1.89 3.80 -6.40
N MET A 54 -3.20 3.72 -6.16
CA MET A 54 -3.76 3.18 -4.94
C MET A 54 -4.43 1.84 -5.23
N TRP A 55 -4.08 0.85 -4.42
CA TRP A 55 -4.80 -0.42 -4.34
C TRP A 55 -5.56 -0.49 -3.04
N ALA A 56 -6.76 -1.03 -3.14
CA ALA A 56 -7.57 -1.36 -1.99
C ALA A 56 -8.37 -2.64 -2.30
N PRO A 57 -8.90 -3.30 -1.29
CA PRO A 57 -9.80 -4.42 -1.47
C PRO A 57 -11.08 -3.98 -2.17
N ALA A 58 -11.60 -4.79 -3.12
CA ALA A 58 -12.82 -4.48 -3.87
C ALA A 58 -14.06 -4.27 -2.97
N HIS A 59 -14.05 -4.85 -1.77
CA HIS A 59 -15.04 -4.60 -0.74
C HIS A 59 -14.32 -4.04 0.50
N SER A 60 -14.42 -2.72 0.70
CA SER A 60 -13.97 -2.08 1.94
C SER A 60 -14.97 -2.40 3.05
N ALA A 61 -14.92 -3.63 3.57
CA ALA A 61 -15.60 -3.91 4.82
C ALA A 61 -14.80 -3.21 5.93
N ASP A 62 -15.48 -2.45 6.80
CA ASP A 62 -14.88 -1.87 8.01
C ASP A 62 -14.14 -2.94 8.85
N SER A 63 -14.47 -4.22 8.69
CA SER A 63 -13.82 -5.36 9.34
C SER A 63 -12.42 -5.69 8.82
N MET A 64 -12.03 -5.15 7.65
CA MET A 64 -10.71 -5.42 7.08
C MET A 64 -9.64 -4.70 7.90
N ALA A 65 -8.54 -5.39 8.18
CA ALA A 65 -7.44 -4.80 8.94
C ALA A 65 -6.43 -4.12 8.00
N PHE A 66 -6.23 -4.61 6.78
CA PHE A 66 -5.42 -3.94 5.75
C PHE A 66 -6.32 -3.16 4.80
N GLN A 67 -6.21 -1.83 4.84
CA GLN A 67 -7.16 -0.91 4.21
C GLN A 67 -6.74 -0.48 2.81
N SER A 68 -5.48 -0.07 2.65
CA SER A 68 -5.00 0.42 1.36
C SER A 68 -3.49 0.37 1.26
N LYS A 69 -3.04 0.32 0.02
CA LYS A 69 -1.66 0.44 -0.41
C LYS A 69 -1.59 1.59 -1.40
N PHE A 70 -0.68 2.51 -1.19
CA PHE A 70 -0.40 3.60 -2.10
C PHE A 70 1.04 3.50 -2.59
N VAL A 71 1.26 3.60 -3.90
CA VAL A 71 2.60 3.49 -4.49
C VAL A 71 2.89 4.73 -5.30
N ARG A 72 4.00 5.38 -4.97
CA ARG A 72 4.58 6.44 -5.79
C ARG A 72 5.54 5.84 -6.81
N ILE A 73 5.35 6.22 -8.06
CA ILE A 73 6.16 5.80 -9.20
C ILE A 73 6.88 7.00 -9.79
N ARG A 74 8.16 6.82 -10.09
CA ARG A 74 8.94 7.78 -10.87
C ARG A 74 9.80 7.04 -11.87
N ASN A 75 9.78 7.49 -13.13
CA ASN A 75 10.54 6.88 -14.23
C ASN A 75 10.31 5.36 -14.35
N GLY A 76 9.07 4.91 -14.14
CA GLY A 76 8.70 3.50 -14.23
C GLY A 76 9.12 2.62 -13.06
N LYS A 77 9.79 3.16 -12.03
CA LYS A 77 10.19 2.43 -10.82
C LYS A 77 9.34 2.81 -9.60
N VAL A 78 9.17 1.87 -8.68
CA VAL A 78 8.57 2.15 -7.37
C VAL A 78 9.56 2.99 -6.57
N LYS A 79 9.11 4.15 -6.06
CA LYS A 79 9.92 5.03 -5.21
C LYS A 79 9.48 5.03 -3.77
N ARG A 80 8.19 4.85 -3.52
CA ARG A 80 7.62 4.75 -2.18
C ARG A 80 6.40 3.85 -2.21
N GLU A 81 6.25 3.06 -1.17
CA GLU A 81 5.03 2.31 -0.89
C GLU A 81 4.56 2.66 0.51
N GLU A 82 3.30 3.05 0.64
CA GLU A 82 2.63 3.39 1.90
C GLU A 82 1.49 2.41 2.13
N ASN A 83 1.42 1.85 3.33
CA ASN A 83 0.43 0.85 3.70
C ASN A 83 -0.36 1.38 4.88
N ARG A 84 -1.69 1.37 4.77
CA ARG A 84 -2.59 1.71 5.86
C ARG A 84 -3.25 0.46 6.41
N PHE A 85 -3.08 0.23 7.70
CA PHE A 85 -3.77 -0.79 8.46
C PHE A 85 -4.65 -0.14 9.50
N ALA A 86 -5.78 -0.75 9.82
CA ALA A 86 -6.73 -0.21 10.77
C ALA A 86 -7.02 -1.24 11.87
N GLY A 87 -6.81 -0.82 13.12
CA GLY A 87 -6.98 -1.64 14.32
C GLY A 87 -8.43 -1.86 14.71
N GLY A 88 -8.68 -2.74 15.67
CA GLY A 88 -10.04 -3.03 16.15
C GLY A 88 -10.61 -1.99 17.11
N GLN A 89 -9.75 -1.24 17.80
CA GLN A 89 -10.20 -0.27 18.80
C GLN A 89 -10.73 0.99 18.14
N LYS A 90 -11.86 1.45 18.67
CA LYS A 90 -12.43 2.76 18.38
C LYS A 90 -12.37 3.59 19.65
N TYR A 91 -12.02 4.86 19.52
CA TYR A 91 -11.97 5.79 20.63
C TYR A 91 -12.73 7.07 20.26
N LYS A 92 -13.31 7.71 21.27
CA LYS A 92 -14.07 8.93 21.10
C LYS A 92 -13.27 10.09 21.66
N THR A 93 -13.08 11.13 20.85
CA THR A 93 -12.51 12.41 21.28
C THR A 93 -13.56 13.50 21.11
N VAL A 94 -13.20 14.75 21.46
CA VAL A 94 -14.09 15.90 21.28
C VAL A 94 -14.41 16.16 19.79
N ASP A 95 -13.51 15.77 18.90
CA ASP A 95 -13.62 15.99 17.45
C ASP A 95 -14.31 14.84 16.70
N GLY A 96 -14.66 13.76 17.40
CA GLY A 96 -15.44 12.66 16.83
C GLY A 96 -15.03 11.27 17.28
N ASN A 97 -15.49 10.28 16.53
CA ASN A 97 -15.13 8.88 16.73
C ASN A 97 -13.99 8.51 15.78
N PHE A 98 -12.91 8.02 16.34
CA PHE A 98 -11.71 7.64 15.63
C PHE A 98 -11.46 6.13 15.78
N ARG A 99 -10.69 5.59 14.85
CA ARG A 99 -10.22 4.20 14.84
C ARG A 99 -8.71 4.23 14.87
N GLU A 100 -8.11 3.23 15.50
CA GLU A 100 -6.65 3.07 15.43
C GLU A 100 -6.21 2.81 14.00
N ASP A 101 -5.19 3.52 13.55
CA ASP A 101 -4.55 3.35 12.26
C ASP A 101 -3.05 3.16 12.44
N LEU A 102 -2.45 2.27 11.64
CA LEU A 102 -1.03 2.08 11.53
C LEU A 102 -0.64 2.33 10.08
N PHE A 103 0.29 3.25 9.87
CA PHE A 103 0.90 3.54 8.58
C PHE A 103 2.32 2.97 8.56
N ILE A 104 2.62 2.16 7.55
CA ILE A 104 3.95 1.64 7.31
C ILE A 104 4.34 2.02 5.88
N SER A 105 5.34 2.87 5.76
CA SER A 105 5.87 3.30 4.47
C SER A 105 7.33 2.89 4.31
N CYS A 106 7.71 2.55 3.09
CA CYS A 106 9.11 2.37 2.70
C CYS A 106 9.43 3.16 1.43
N ASP A 107 10.61 3.77 1.42
CA ASP A 107 11.21 4.35 0.24
C ASP A 107 12.19 3.35 -0.39
N PHE A 108 12.34 3.43 -1.71
CA PHE A 108 13.20 2.55 -2.49
C PHE A 108 14.32 3.33 -3.18
N ASP A 109 15.53 2.76 -3.18
CA ASP A 109 16.67 3.30 -3.91
C ASP A 109 16.59 3.04 -5.43
N GLU A 110 17.64 3.38 -6.18
CA GLU A 110 17.70 3.13 -7.62
C GLU A 110 17.74 1.66 -8.02
N ASN A 111 18.11 0.78 -7.09
CA ASN A 111 18.16 -0.68 -7.25
C ASN A 111 16.90 -1.36 -6.69
N GLU A 112 15.87 -0.57 -6.33
CA GLU A 112 14.63 -1.04 -5.70
C GLU A 112 14.88 -1.78 -4.37
N ASN A 113 15.94 -1.45 -3.64
CA ASN A 113 16.13 -1.87 -2.26
C ASN A 113 15.47 -0.86 -1.32
N VAL A 114 15.00 -1.33 -0.17
CA VAL A 114 14.45 -0.42 0.85
C VAL A 114 15.57 0.45 1.40
N SER A 115 15.45 1.76 1.23
CA SER A 115 16.42 2.74 1.71
C SER A 115 16.00 3.36 3.03
N TYR A 116 14.69 3.45 3.29
CA TYR A 116 14.14 4.09 4.47
C TYR A 116 12.78 3.50 4.86
N TRP A 117 12.52 3.41 6.16
CA TRP A 117 11.24 3.04 6.74
C TRP A 117 10.66 4.24 7.49
N ASP A 118 9.37 4.49 7.31
CA ASP A 118 8.59 5.48 8.04
C ASP A 118 7.33 4.81 8.60
N CYS A 119 7.26 4.69 9.93
CA CYS A 119 6.14 4.04 10.61
C CYS A 119 5.46 5.04 11.54
N GLU A 120 4.15 5.10 11.46
CA GLU A 120 3.33 6.03 12.25
C GLU A 120 2.10 5.30 12.77
N TYR A 121 1.85 5.44 14.06
CA TYR A 121 0.63 4.95 14.67
C TYR A 121 -0.28 6.12 15.03
N ARG A 122 -1.60 5.94 14.85
CA ARG A 122 -2.63 6.88 15.28
C ARG A 122 -3.61 6.10 16.15
N GLY A 123 -3.69 6.44 17.43
CA GLY A 123 -4.51 5.68 18.38
C GLY A 123 -4.26 6.11 19.83
N GLY A 124 -5.12 5.66 20.74
CA GLY A 124 -4.92 5.84 22.18
C GLY A 124 -4.84 7.30 22.66
N GLY A 125 -5.55 8.24 22.01
CA GLY A 125 -5.50 9.67 22.34
C GLY A 125 -4.44 10.47 21.60
N HIS A 126 -3.68 9.86 20.68
CA HIS A 126 -2.71 10.53 19.81
C HIS A 126 -3.31 10.82 18.44
N GLU A 127 -4.05 11.93 18.32
CA GLU A 127 -4.79 12.32 17.10
C GLU A 127 -3.86 12.63 15.91
N PHE A 128 -2.69 13.23 16.15
CA PHE A 128 -1.75 13.64 15.10
C PHE A 128 -0.76 12.53 14.69
N GLY A 129 -0.94 11.33 15.24
CA GLY A 129 -0.01 10.23 15.07
C GLY A 129 1.33 10.44 15.77
N TRP A 130 2.05 9.35 15.98
CA TRP A 130 3.40 9.38 16.53
C TRP A 130 4.27 8.40 15.77
N LYS A 131 5.52 8.81 15.54
CA LYS A 131 6.51 7.97 14.87
C LYS A 131 6.91 6.84 15.80
N ILE A 132 6.87 5.64 15.24
CA ILE A 132 7.28 4.41 15.93
C ILE A 132 8.37 3.72 15.13
N SER A 133 9.14 2.87 15.79
CA SER A 133 10.11 2.01 15.11
C SER A 133 9.38 0.95 14.26
N ARG A 134 10.10 0.40 13.28
CA ARG A 134 9.60 -0.73 12.48
C ARG A 134 9.22 -1.94 13.34
N ALA A 135 10.03 -2.26 14.35
CA ALA A 135 9.76 -3.37 15.26
C ALA A 135 8.46 -3.17 16.08
N GLN A 136 8.17 -1.92 16.49
CA GLN A 136 6.89 -1.61 17.14
C GLN A 136 5.72 -1.76 16.17
N ALA A 137 5.87 -1.33 14.91
CA ALA A 137 4.86 -1.52 13.88
C ALA A 137 4.57 -3.00 13.63
N ASP A 138 5.61 -3.84 13.54
CA ASP A 138 5.48 -5.29 13.40
C ASP A 138 4.78 -5.94 14.60
N SER A 139 5.09 -5.48 15.81
CA SER A 139 4.39 -5.91 17.03
C SER A 139 2.90 -5.58 16.97
N ILE A 140 2.52 -4.40 16.48
CA ILE A 140 1.11 -3.99 16.34
C ILE A 140 0.41 -4.84 15.27
N LEU A 141 1.04 -5.05 14.11
CA LEU A 141 0.50 -5.95 13.07
C LEU A 141 0.23 -7.36 13.62
N SER A 142 1.17 -7.89 14.40
CA SER A 142 1.03 -9.20 15.06
C SER A 142 -0.14 -9.22 16.05
N GLN A 143 -0.30 -8.19 16.89
CA GLN A 143 -1.43 -8.06 17.81
C GLN A 143 -2.78 -8.00 17.06
N TRP A 144 -2.80 -7.33 15.90
CA TRP A 144 -3.97 -7.26 15.02
C TRP A 144 -4.16 -8.51 14.15
N LYS A 145 -3.30 -9.54 14.31
CA LYS A 145 -3.32 -10.80 13.55
C LYS A 145 -3.18 -10.59 12.04
N ILE A 146 -2.46 -9.54 11.63
CA ILE A 146 -2.13 -9.27 10.24
C ILE A 146 -0.83 -10.00 9.92
N ALA A 147 -0.92 -11.02 9.07
CA ALA A 147 0.22 -11.85 8.75
C ALA A 147 1.22 -11.11 7.84
N ILE A 148 2.45 -10.99 8.32
CA ILE A 148 3.64 -10.75 7.51
C ILE A 148 4.12 -12.14 7.09
N LYS A 149 3.95 -12.49 5.81
CA LYS A 149 4.36 -13.80 5.28
C LYS A 149 5.59 -13.64 4.40
#